data_AF-A0AAE1X9R8-F1
#
_entry.id   AF-A0AAE1X9R8-F1
#
_cell.length_a   1.000
_cell.length_b   1.000
_cell.length_c   1.000
_cell.angle_alpha   90.00
_cell.angle_beta   90.00
_cell.angle_gamma   90.00
#
_symmetry.space_group_name_H-M   'P 1'
#
loop_
_entity.id
_entity.type
_entity.pdbx_description
1 polymer ?
#
loop_
_entity_poly.entity_id
_entity_poly.type
_entity_poly.pdbx_seq_one_letter_code
_entity_poly.pdbx_strand_id
1 'polypeptide(L)'
;MRTIKRLKPSLMVVTEVEANHNSPSFVDRFMEAFLFYSAFFDCIEDCMDRNNQHRTILESTYLSEGILNIVADDGQERFTRSVKLDVWRAFFMRFGMIEIELSESSRYQASLTLKQFAHGNSCTLESNGKGLTVGWKGTPINSLTAWKFS
;
A
#
# COMPACT_ATOMS: atom_id res chain seq x y z
N MET A 1 1.61 9.85 16.95
CA MET A 1 2.39 8.89 17.78
C MET A 1 2.21 9.01 19.29
N ARG A 2 2.33 10.19 19.94
CA ARG A 2 2.16 10.30 21.41
C ARG A 2 0.83 9.73 21.93
N THR A 3 -0.28 10.04 21.25
CA THR A 3 -1.61 9.51 21.60
C THR A 3 -1.66 7.99 21.49
N ILE A 4 -1.11 7.42 20.41
CA ILE A 4 -1.05 5.97 20.20
C ILE A 4 -0.22 5.30 21.30
N LYS A 5 0.97 5.85 21.64
CA LYS A 5 1.81 5.32 22.73
C LYS A 5 1.07 5.29 24.07
N ARG A 6 0.23 6.30 24.34
CA ARG A 6 -0.59 6.38 25.58
C ARG A 6 -1.63 5.26 25.68
N LEU A 7 -2.11 4.72 24.57
CA LEU A 7 -3.01 3.56 24.56
C LEU A 7 -2.31 2.26 25.00
N LYS A 8 -0.97 2.26 25.06
CA LYS A 8 -0.13 1.10 25.40
C LYS A 8 -0.50 -0.14 24.55
N PRO A 9 -0.56 -0.03 23.21
CA PRO A 9 -0.90 -1.17 22.38
C PRO A 9 0.16 -2.26 22.52
N SER A 10 -0.29 -3.52 22.61
CA SER A 10 0.60 -4.69 22.64
C SER A 10 1.28 -4.92 21.28
N LEU A 11 0.63 -4.51 20.20
CA LEU A 11 1.10 -4.58 18.82
C LEU A 11 0.38 -3.51 17.99
N MET A 12 1.08 -2.93 17.02
CA MET A 12 0.50 -2.09 15.98
C MET A 12 0.77 -2.74 14.64
N VAL A 13 -0.27 -3.11 13.91
CA VAL A 13 -0.17 -3.61 12.53
C VAL A 13 -0.50 -2.47 11.60
N VAL A 14 0.35 -2.23 10.61
CA VAL A 14 0.25 -1.11 9.68
C VAL A 14 0.25 -1.66 8.26
N THR A 15 -0.74 -1.26 7.48
CA THR A 15 -0.80 -1.52 6.04
C THR A 15 -0.74 -0.19 5.31
N GLU A 16 0.16 -0.05 4.35
CA GLU A 16 0.41 1.20 3.62
C GLU A 16 0.46 0.97 2.12
N VAL A 17 0.10 2.00 1.36
CA VAL A 17 0.28 2.02 -0.10
C VAL A 17 1.76 2.11 -0.43
N GLU A 18 2.26 1.17 -1.24
CA GLU A 18 3.69 1.04 -1.56
C GLU A 18 4.08 1.87 -2.79
N ALA A 19 3.88 3.18 -2.73
CA ALA A 19 4.20 4.13 -3.80
C ALA A 19 4.65 5.49 -3.25
N ASN A 20 5.53 6.19 -3.98
CA ASN A 20 5.99 7.53 -3.61
C ASN A 20 5.14 8.65 -4.23
N HIS A 21 3.92 8.83 -3.73
CA HIS A 21 3.02 9.91 -4.17
C HIS A 21 3.27 11.26 -3.46
N ASN A 22 4.32 11.36 -2.63
CA ASN A 22 4.62 12.56 -1.86
C ASN A 22 5.86 13.34 -2.33
N SER A 23 6.41 13.04 -3.51
CA SER A 23 7.51 13.84 -4.08
C SER A 23 7.11 15.31 -4.23
N PRO A 24 8.01 16.29 -3.94
CA PRO A 24 7.74 17.69 -4.24
C PRO A 24 7.71 17.97 -5.75
N SER A 25 8.40 17.18 -6.57
CA SER A 25 8.39 17.29 -8.03
C SER A 25 7.07 16.78 -8.61
N PHE A 26 6.38 17.62 -9.38
CA PHE A 26 5.17 17.20 -10.10
C PHE A 26 5.44 16.03 -11.05
N VAL A 27 6.53 16.10 -11.83
CA VAL A 27 6.87 15.08 -12.83
C VAL A 27 7.07 13.72 -12.17
N ASP A 28 7.77 13.67 -11.02
CA ASP A 28 7.99 12.44 -10.29
C ASP A 28 6.68 11.87 -9.75
N ARG A 29 5.82 12.73 -9.17
CA ARG A 29 4.49 12.31 -8.67
C ARG A 29 3.63 11.76 -9.78
N PHE A 30 3.59 12.45 -10.93
CA PHE A 30 2.82 12.03 -12.09
C PHE A 30 3.28 10.67 -12.59
N MET A 31 4.60 10.48 -12.74
CA MET A 31 5.16 9.21 -13.20
C MET A 31 4.88 8.06 -12.22
N GLU A 32 5.07 8.30 -10.92
CA GLU A 32 4.80 7.27 -9.90
C GLU A 32 3.30 6.92 -9.87
N ALA A 33 2.40 7.91 -9.87
CA ALA A 33 0.96 7.67 -9.92
C ALA A 33 0.55 6.94 -11.21
N PHE A 34 1.08 7.33 -12.36
CA PHE A 34 0.78 6.67 -13.63
C PHE A 34 1.13 5.18 -13.58
N LEU A 35 2.34 4.84 -13.10
CA LEU A 35 2.78 3.44 -12.97
C LEU A 35 1.93 2.67 -11.96
N PHE A 36 1.69 3.26 -10.78
CA PHE A 36 0.91 2.65 -9.71
C PHE A 36 -0.54 2.38 -10.12
N TYR A 37 -1.24 3.40 -10.66
CA TYR A 37 -2.62 3.24 -11.07
C TYR A 37 -2.75 2.35 -12.31
N SER A 38 -1.78 2.36 -13.23
CA SER A 38 -1.79 1.41 -14.37
C SER A 38 -1.81 -0.04 -13.88
N ALA A 39 -1.02 -0.39 -12.86
CA ALA A 39 -1.06 -1.72 -12.25
C ALA A 39 -2.41 -2.02 -11.57
N PHE A 40 -3.05 -1.03 -10.93
CA PHE A 40 -4.40 -1.18 -10.36
C PHE A 40 -5.46 -1.40 -11.43
N PHE A 41 -5.48 -0.60 -12.49
CA PHE A 41 -6.44 -0.74 -13.59
C PHE A 41 -6.25 -2.08 -14.33
N ASP A 42 -5.01 -2.52 -14.53
CA ASP A 42 -4.70 -3.83 -15.11
C ASP A 42 -5.19 -4.99 -14.21
N CYS A 43 -5.04 -4.86 -12.89
CA CYS A 43 -5.61 -5.82 -11.93
C CYS A 43 -7.13 -5.89 -12.01
N ILE A 44 -7.80 -4.75 -12.08
CA ILE A 44 -9.27 -4.68 -12.18
C ILE A 44 -9.76 -5.25 -13.52
N GLU A 45 -9.05 -4.98 -14.61
CA GLU A 45 -9.36 -5.55 -15.93
C GLU A 45 -9.30 -7.07 -15.91
N ASP A 46 -8.27 -7.66 -15.28
CA ASP A 46 -8.14 -9.11 -15.19
C ASP A 46 -9.20 -9.72 -14.24
N CYS A 47 -9.57 -9.02 -13.17
CA CYS A 47 -10.39 -9.59 -12.08
C CYS A 47 -11.89 -9.25 -12.16
N MET A 48 -12.32 -8.30 -13.01
CA MET A 48 -13.70 -7.82 -13.05
C MET A 48 -14.19 -7.56 -14.47
N ASP A 49 -15.38 -8.08 -14.78
CA ASP A 49 -16.07 -7.81 -16.05
C ASP A 49 -16.23 -6.31 -16.31
N ARG A 50 -16.04 -5.88 -17.55
CA ARG A 50 -16.17 -4.47 -17.99
C ARG A 50 -17.55 -3.86 -17.72
N ASN A 51 -18.60 -4.68 -17.73
CA ASN A 51 -19.98 -4.24 -17.49
C ASN A 51 -20.36 -4.32 -16.00
N ASN A 52 -19.43 -4.70 -15.11
CA ASN A 52 -19.69 -4.78 -13.68
C ASN A 52 -19.80 -3.37 -13.08
N GLN A 53 -20.96 -3.04 -12.49
CA GLN A 53 -21.19 -1.73 -11.89
C GLN A 53 -20.21 -1.42 -10.74
N HIS A 54 -19.77 -2.44 -9.98
CA HIS A 54 -18.78 -2.24 -8.91
C HIS A 54 -17.41 -1.85 -9.45
N ARG A 55 -17.04 -2.34 -10.65
CA ARG A 55 -15.84 -1.91 -11.35
C ARG A 55 -15.93 -0.43 -11.70
N THR A 56 -17.04 0.00 -12.29
CA THR A 56 -17.26 1.43 -12.61
C THR A 56 -17.13 2.28 -11.36
N ILE A 57 -17.77 1.91 -10.25
CA ILE A 57 -17.66 2.65 -8.98
C ILE A 57 -16.21 2.70 -8.49
N LEU A 58 -15.48 1.59 -8.55
CA LEU A 58 -14.10 1.51 -8.09
C LEU A 58 -13.19 2.46 -8.90
N GLU A 59 -13.29 2.39 -10.22
CA GLU A 59 -12.51 3.22 -11.15
C GLU A 59 -12.91 4.70 -11.10
N SER A 60 -14.21 5.00 -11.19
CA SER A 60 -14.72 6.37 -11.38
C SER A 60 -14.79 7.18 -10.10
N THR A 61 -14.83 6.52 -8.94
CA THR A 61 -14.95 7.21 -7.65
C THR A 61 -13.66 7.11 -6.84
N TYR A 62 -13.17 5.89 -6.58
CA TYR A 62 -12.05 5.73 -5.65
C TYR A 62 -10.70 5.96 -6.31
N LEU A 63 -10.46 5.40 -7.50
CA LEU A 63 -9.18 5.59 -8.19
C LEU A 63 -9.06 7.02 -8.75
N SER A 64 -10.13 7.54 -9.34
CA SER A 64 -10.16 8.89 -9.90
C SER A 64 -9.86 9.96 -8.85
N GLU A 65 -10.42 9.86 -7.64
CA GLU A 65 -10.18 10.81 -6.55
C GLU A 65 -8.70 10.85 -6.15
N GLY A 66 -8.08 9.67 -6.00
CA GLY A 66 -6.66 9.58 -5.69
C GLY A 66 -5.77 10.15 -6.80
N ILE A 67 -6.08 9.85 -8.07
CA ILE A 67 -5.35 10.39 -9.22
C ILE A 67 -5.46 11.91 -9.27
N LEU A 68 -6.69 12.44 -9.16
CA LEU A 68 -6.95 13.88 -9.17
C LEU A 68 -6.19 14.56 -8.04
N ASN A 69 -6.23 14.01 -6.83
CA ASN A 69 -5.55 14.63 -5.71
C ASN A 69 -4.02 14.59 -5.82
N ILE A 70 -3.44 13.54 -6.40
CA ILE A 70 -1.97 13.46 -6.58
C ILE A 70 -1.49 14.41 -7.70
N VAL A 71 -2.26 14.51 -8.79
CA VAL A 71 -1.84 15.17 -10.03
C VAL A 71 -2.32 16.62 -10.10
N ALA A 72 -3.56 16.91 -9.74
CA ALA A 72 -4.17 18.24 -9.91
C ALA A 72 -3.97 19.16 -8.70
N ASP A 73 -3.96 18.61 -7.48
CA ASP A 73 -3.87 19.42 -6.25
C ASP A 73 -2.41 19.63 -5.80
N ASP A 74 -2.18 20.73 -5.06
CA ASP A 74 -0.89 21.02 -4.45
C ASP A 74 -1.08 21.67 -3.06
N GLY A 75 0.02 21.88 -2.33
CA GLY A 75 -0.01 22.55 -1.03
C GLY A 75 -0.86 21.80 -0.01
N GLN A 76 -1.77 22.50 0.67
CA GLN A 76 -2.60 21.89 1.73
C GLN A 76 -3.80 21.10 1.17
N GLU A 77 -4.22 21.36 -0.07
CA GLU A 77 -5.35 20.67 -0.71
C GLU A 77 -4.99 19.22 -1.09
N ARG A 78 -3.69 18.94 -1.28
CA ARG A 78 -3.22 17.59 -1.54
C ARG A 78 -3.11 16.76 -0.27
N PHE A 79 -4.01 15.78 -0.11
CA PHE A 79 -4.08 14.90 1.06
C PHE A 79 -3.53 13.49 0.81
N THR A 80 -3.48 13.03 -0.44
CA THR A 80 -2.89 11.75 -0.85
C THR A 80 -1.38 11.88 -0.93
N ARG A 81 -0.72 11.29 0.07
CA ARG A 81 0.72 11.47 0.34
C ARG A 81 1.40 10.16 0.72
N SER A 82 1.10 9.10 -0.02
CA SER A 82 1.74 7.80 0.16
C SER A 82 3.25 7.92 0.02
N VAL A 83 3.96 7.14 0.84
CA VAL A 83 5.41 6.98 0.82
C VAL A 83 5.73 5.50 0.96
N LYS A 84 6.88 5.09 0.40
CA LYS A 84 7.34 3.69 0.47
C LYS A 84 7.68 3.27 1.90
N LEU A 85 7.69 1.95 2.12
CA LEU A 85 7.85 1.35 3.45
C LEU A 85 9.09 1.87 4.21
N ASP A 86 10.19 2.13 3.52
CA ASP A 86 11.43 2.59 4.16
C ASP A 86 11.28 3.96 4.85
N VAL A 87 10.44 4.84 4.30
CA VAL A 87 10.10 6.13 4.94
C VAL A 87 9.28 5.90 6.19
N TRP A 88 8.31 4.98 6.14
CA TRP A 88 7.51 4.60 7.31
C TRP A 88 8.35 3.95 8.40
N ARG A 89 9.30 3.07 8.04
CA ARG A 89 10.26 2.48 8.99
C ARG A 89 11.07 3.55 9.70
N ALA A 90 11.65 4.48 8.96
CA ALA A 90 12.41 5.60 9.53
C ALA A 90 11.54 6.45 10.47
N PHE A 91 10.28 6.70 10.08
CA PHE A 91 9.32 7.41 10.90
C PHE A 91 9.02 6.68 12.22
N PHE A 92 8.69 5.38 12.19
CA PHE A 92 8.37 4.62 13.40
C PHE A 92 9.59 4.45 14.33
N MET A 93 10.78 4.20 13.79
CA MET A 93 12.01 4.10 14.57
C MET A 93 12.30 5.39 15.37
N ARG A 94 12.02 6.58 14.79
CA ARG A 94 12.16 7.86 15.48
C ARG A 94 11.27 7.99 16.74
N PHE A 95 10.19 7.21 16.82
CA PHE A 95 9.31 7.17 17.99
C PHE A 95 9.62 6.03 18.97
N GLY A 96 10.79 5.40 18.84
CA GLY A 96 11.19 4.28 19.69
C GLY A 96 10.28 3.08 19.46
N MET A 97 10.01 2.76 18.20
CA MET A 97 9.30 1.54 17.84
C MET A 97 10.23 0.57 17.15
N ILE A 98 10.01 -0.71 17.39
CA ILE A 98 10.75 -1.80 16.76
C ILE A 98 9.81 -2.58 15.86
N GLU A 99 10.29 -2.90 14.66
CA GLU A 99 9.58 -3.78 13.73
C GLU A 99 9.68 -5.23 14.25
N ILE A 100 8.54 -5.92 14.22
CA ILE A 100 8.37 -7.29 14.67
C ILE A 100 8.22 -8.20 13.47
N GLU A 101 8.89 -9.35 13.54
CA GLU A 101 8.78 -10.41 12.55
C GLU A 101 7.34 -10.93 12.49
N LEU A 102 6.76 -10.93 11.30
CA LEU A 102 5.50 -11.62 11.07
C LEU A 102 5.70 -13.12 11.25
N SER A 103 4.76 -13.81 11.90
CA SER A 103 4.91 -15.25 12.13
C SER A 103 4.93 -16.03 10.82
N GLU A 104 5.63 -17.15 10.82
CA GLU A 104 5.64 -18.07 9.67
C GLU A 104 4.23 -18.52 9.30
N SER A 105 3.36 -18.72 10.30
CA SER A 105 1.94 -19.04 10.07
C SER A 105 1.21 -17.93 9.32
N SER A 106 1.42 -16.66 9.64
CA SER A 106 0.81 -15.54 8.92
C SER A 106 1.30 -15.44 7.49
N ARG A 107 2.61 -15.63 7.26
CA ARG A 107 3.20 -15.66 5.91
C ARG A 107 2.67 -16.83 5.08
N TYR A 108 2.57 -18.00 5.70
CA TYR A 108 2.02 -19.19 5.06
C TYR A 108 0.56 -18.99 4.67
N GLN A 109 -0.26 -18.44 5.57
CA GLN A 109 -1.66 -18.12 5.27
C GLN A 109 -1.79 -17.12 4.12
N ALA A 110 -1.01 -16.03 4.12
CA ALA A 110 -0.99 -15.09 3.01
C ALA A 110 -0.63 -15.77 1.67
N SER A 111 0.35 -16.68 1.67
CA SER A 111 0.71 -17.45 0.48
C SER A 111 -0.40 -18.39 0.00
N LEU A 112 -1.15 -19.01 0.91
CA LEU A 112 -2.28 -19.88 0.58
C LEU A 112 -3.43 -19.07 0.00
N THR A 113 -3.75 -17.90 0.58
CA THR A 113 -4.79 -17.00 0.06
C THR A 113 -4.50 -16.62 -1.38
N LEU A 114 -3.25 -16.27 -1.71
CA LEU A 114 -2.89 -15.96 -3.10
C LEU A 114 -2.98 -17.18 -4.02
N LYS A 115 -2.57 -18.36 -3.57
CA LYS A 115 -2.70 -19.60 -4.37
C LYS A 115 -4.15 -19.97 -4.70
N GLN A 116 -5.10 -19.57 -3.85
CA GLN A 116 -6.53 -19.82 -4.05
C GLN A 116 -7.22 -18.71 -4.85
N PHE A 117 -6.56 -17.57 -5.05
CA PHE A 117 -7.08 -16.49 -5.86
C PHE A 117 -6.93 -16.80 -7.35
N ALA A 118 -7.98 -16.61 -8.14
CA ALA A 118 -8.02 -16.96 -9.56
C ALA A 118 -6.87 -16.33 -10.37
N HIS A 119 -6.49 -15.09 -10.04
CA HIS A 119 -5.38 -14.37 -10.65
C HIS A 119 -4.14 -14.32 -9.75
N GLY A 120 -4.00 -15.29 -8.84
CA GLY A 120 -2.89 -15.36 -7.88
C GLY A 120 -1.51 -15.40 -8.51
N ASN A 121 -1.39 -15.95 -9.73
CA ASN A 121 -0.14 -15.97 -10.49
C ASN A 121 0.31 -14.58 -10.98
N SER A 122 -0.62 -13.62 -11.05
CA SER A 122 -0.31 -12.21 -11.34
C SER A 122 0.05 -11.43 -10.06
N CYS A 123 -0.27 -11.96 -8.88
CA CYS A 123 0.10 -11.34 -7.62
C CYS A 123 1.52 -11.74 -7.20
N THR A 124 2.24 -10.82 -6.56
CA THR A 124 3.49 -11.11 -5.87
C THR A 124 3.32 -10.96 -4.36
N LEU A 125 4.01 -11.79 -3.59
CA LEU A 125 4.10 -11.70 -2.14
C LEU A 125 5.55 -11.87 -1.73
N GLU A 126 6.17 -10.76 -1.36
CA GLU A 126 7.60 -10.71 -1.08
C GLU A 126 7.83 -10.34 0.38
N SER A 127 8.83 -10.97 0.99
CA SER A 127 9.34 -10.51 2.28
C SER A 127 10.16 -9.25 2.07
N ASN A 128 9.76 -8.17 2.74
CA ASN A 128 10.51 -6.94 2.78
C ASN A 128 10.89 -6.67 4.23
N GLY A 129 12.16 -6.90 4.60
CA GLY A 129 12.60 -6.88 5.98
C GLY A 129 11.79 -7.88 6.83
N LYS A 130 11.16 -7.38 7.91
CA LYS A 130 10.31 -8.19 8.80
C LYS A 130 8.84 -8.21 8.38
N GLY A 131 8.48 -7.37 7.41
CA GLY A 131 7.14 -7.23 6.84
C GLY A 131 6.91 -8.06 5.57
N LEU A 132 5.80 -7.74 4.91
CA LEU A 132 5.41 -8.29 3.62
C LEU A 132 5.05 -7.15 2.65
N THR A 133 5.34 -7.34 1.38
CA THR A 133 4.87 -6.50 0.28
C THR A 133 4.04 -7.35 -0.67
N VAL A 134 2.83 -6.88 -0.98
CA VAL A 134 1.94 -7.46 -1.99
C VAL A 134 2.03 -6.61 -3.24
N GLY A 135 2.22 -7.25 -4.39
CA GLY A 135 2.30 -6.58 -5.68
C GLY A 135 1.42 -7.22 -6.75
N TRP A 136 1.34 -6.55 -7.89
CA TRP A 136 0.65 -7.00 -9.10
C TRP A 136 1.57 -6.90 -10.31
N LYS A 137 1.83 -8.02 -10.98
CA LYS A 137 2.73 -8.18 -12.13
C LYS A 137 4.09 -7.49 -11.93
N GLY A 138 4.64 -7.57 -10.72
CA GLY A 138 5.93 -6.99 -10.34
C GLY A 138 5.87 -5.55 -9.80
N THR A 139 4.71 -4.87 -9.87
CA THR A 139 4.52 -3.55 -9.26
C THR A 139 4.08 -3.70 -7.80
N PRO A 140 4.83 -3.18 -6.81
CA PRO A 140 4.38 -3.15 -5.42
C PRO A 140 3.10 -2.33 -5.25
N ILE A 141 2.15 -2.84 -4.45
CA ILE A 141 0.84 -2.22 -4.26
C ILE A 141 0.64 -1.83 -2.79
N ASN A 142 0.82 -2.77 -1.87
CA ASN A 142 0.73 -2.50 -0.43
C ASN A 142 1.86 -3.17 0.32
N SER A 143 2.29 -2.57 1.43
CA SER A 143 3.12 -3.19 2.43
C SER A 143 2.35 -3.43 3.73
N LEU A 144 2.74 -4.47 4.47
CA LEU A 144 2.21 -4.81 5.78
C LEU A 144 3.37 -5.02 6.75
N THR A 145 3.34 -4.32 7.88
CA THR A 145 4.35 -4.43 8.93
C THR A 145 3.71 -4.47 10.32
N ALA A 146 4.44 -5.04 11.28
CA ALA A 146 4.01 -5.11 12.67
C ALA A 146 5.05 -4.43 13.57
N TRP A 147 4.60 -3.69 14.58
CA TRP A 147 5.45 -2.82 15.39
C TRP A 147 5.08 -2.89 16.87
N LYS A 148 6.10 -2.74 17.73
CA LYS A 148 5.92 -2.52 19.17
C LYS A 148 6.62 -1.25 19.61
N PHE A 149 6.01 -0.53 20.54
CA PHE A 149 6.71 0.54 21.26
C PHE A 149 7.75 -0.09 22.18
N SER A 150 8.98 0.41 22.12
CA SER A 150 9.97 0.21 23.17
C SER A 150 9.64 1.06 24.40
#